data_AF-A0A0D7ATU1-F1
#
_entry.id   AF-A0A0D7ATU1-F1
#
_cell.length_a   1.000
_cell.length_b   1.000
_cell.length_c   1.000
_cell.angle_alpha   90.00
_cell.angle_beta   90.00
_cell.angle_gamma   90.00
#
_symmetry.space_group_name_H-M   'P 1'
#
loop_
_entity.id
_entity.type
_entity.pdbx_description
1 polymer ?
#
loop_
_entity_poly.entity_id
_entity_poly.type
_entity_poly.pdbx_seq_one_letter_code
_entity_poly.pdbx_strand_id
1 'polypeptide(L)'
;WISPTSTQKPFSSLVLHFRSAEFADICIYEKLSLNGCLLRTEKYQPRPPQCYNCFRFGHLARYCKSSSVCGHCAGAHASSHC
;
A
#
# COMPACT_ATOMS: atom_id res chain seq x y z
N TRP A 1 3.83 -6.35 9.67
CA TRP A 1 4.62 -6.44 10.92
C TRP A 1 3.83 -5.73 12.01
N ILE A 2 3.35 -6.47 13.01
CA ILE A 2 2.66 -5.91 14.17
C ILE A 2 3.74 -5.75 15.24
N SER A 3 4.17 -4.52 15.51
CA SER A 3 5.10 -4.24 16.60
C SER A 3 4.33 -4.27 17.92
N PRO A 4 4.64 -5.17 18.87
CA PRO A 4 3.95 -5.20 20.17
C PRO A 4 4.12 -3.91 20.97
N THR A 5 5.17 -3.14 20.67
CA THR A 5 5.65 -2.00 21.45
C THR A 5 5.15 -0.64 20.96
N SER A 6 4.48 -0.56 19.80
CA SER A 6 4.04 0.72 19.23
C SER A 6 2.61 1.04 19.66
N THR A 7 2.46 1.75 20.77
CA THR A 7 1.15 2.18 21.31
C THR A 7 0.47 3.27 20.47
N GLN A 8 1.16 3.84 19.48
CA GLN A 8 0.67 4.97 18.68
C GLN A 8 -0.11 4.58 17.42
N LYS A 9 -0.17 3.29 17.08
CA LYS A 9 -0.85 2.83 15.85
C LYS A 9 -2.04 1.92 16.18
N PRO A 10 -3.24 2.49 16.38
CA PRO A 10 -4.43 1.72 16.78
C PRO A 10 -4.90 0.71 15.72
N PHE A 11 -4.55 0.94 14.44
CA PHE A 11 -4.99 0.10 13.33
C PHE A 11 -3.83 -0.28 12.41
N SER A 12 -3.76 -1.56 12.03
CA SER A 12 -2.84 -2.06 11.02
C SER A 12 -3.52 -3.10 10.15
N SER A 13 -2.99 -3.29 8.95
CA SER A 13 -3.48 -4.30 8.01
C SER A 13 -2.34 -5.28 7.69
N LEU A 14 -2.71 -6.53 7.43
CA LEU A 14 -1.79 -7.57 6.98
C LEU A 14 -2.20 -8.02 5.58
N VAL A 15 -1.20 -8.28 4.74
CA VAL A 15 -1.41 -8.96 3.46
C VAL A 15 -1.00 -10.41 3.66
N LEU A 16 -1.93 -11.33 3.42
CA LEU A 16 -1.71 -12.76 3.53
C LEU A 16 -1.70 -13.36 2.13
N HIS A 17 -0.72 -14.23 1.87
CA HIS A 17 -0.66 -15.02 0.65
C HIS A 17 -1.17 -16.42 0.94
N PHE A 18 -2.30 -16.78 0.33
CA PHE A 18 -2.86 -18.13 0.42
C PHE A 18 -2.37 -19.00 -0.73
N ARG A 19 -2.33 -20.31 -0.51
CA ARG A 19 -1.90 -21.29 -1.53
C ARG A 19 -2.97 -21.54 -2.59
N SER A 20 -4.24 -21.39 -2.22
CA SER A 20 -5.39 -21.65 -3.09
C SER A 20 -6.33 -20.44 -3.09
N ALA A 21 -6.97 -20.19 -4.23
CA ALA A 21 -7.94 -19.11 -4.38
C ALA A 21 -9.20 -19.41 -3.56
N GLU A 22 -9.61 -20.67 -3.52
CA GLU A 22 -10.78 -21.14 -2.77
C GLU A 22 -10.64 -20.83 -1.28
N PHE A 23 -9.46 -21.07 -0.70
CA PHE A 23 -9.21 -20.75 0.71
C PHE A 23 -9.18 -19.24 0.97
N ALA A 24 -8.67 -18.44 0.03
CA ALA A 24 -8.73 -16.98 0.12
C ALA A 24 -10.18 -16.48 0.10
N ASP A 25 -11.03 -17.03 -0.77
CA ASP A 25 -12.44 -16.66 -0.90
C ASP A 25 -13.23 -17.04 0.36
N ILE A 26 -12.96 -18.21 0.96
CA ILE A 26 -13.52 -18.60 2.26
C ILE A 26 -13.15 -17.56 3.33
N CYS A 27 -11.88 -17.17 3.44
CA CYS A 27 -11.47 -16.16 4.42
C CYS A 27 -12.10 -14.79 4.18
N ILE A 28 -12.36 -14.41 2.92
CA ILE A 28 -13.06 -13.16 2.58
C ILE A 28 -14.52 -13.22 3.04
N TYR A 29 -15.20 -14.35 2.83
CA TYR A 29 -16.62 -14.51 3.19
C TYR A 29 -16.84 -14.76 4.68
N GLU A 30 -16.12 -15.71 5.27
CA GLU A 30 -16.27 -16.16 6.67
C GLU A 30 -15.45 -15.32 7.67
N LYS A 31 -14.59 -14.41 7.19
CA LYS A 31 -13.60 -13.63 7.98
C LYS A 31 -12.45 -14.50 8.51
N LEU A 32 -11.43 -13.84 9.04
CA LEU A 32 -10.23 -14.47 9.60
C LEU A 32 -10.21 -14.29 11.11
N SER A 33 -10.17 -15.39 11.87
CA SER A 33 -9.97 -15.32 13.33
C SER A 33 -8.49 -15.18 13.67
N LEU A 34 -8.14 -14.15 14.44
CA LEU A 34 -6.80 -13.94 15.00
C LEU A 34 -6.93 -13.57 16.48
N ASN A 35 -6.33 -14.37 17.37
CA ASN A 35 -6.39 -14.17 18.82
C ASN A 35 -7.82 -14.03 19.37
N GLY A 36 -8.78 -14.78 18.81
CA GLY A 36 -10.19 -14.73 19.20
C GLY A 36 -10.98 -13.58 18.59
N CYS A 37 -10.35 -12.70 17.81
CA CYS A 37 -11.01 -11.59 17.11
C CYS A 37 -11.26 -11.96 15.64
N LEU A 38 -12.49 -11.80 15.16
CA LEU A 38 -12.82 -11.91 13.74
C LEU A 38 -12.42 -10.63 13.00
N LEU A 39 -11.41 -10.75 12.14
CA LEU A 39 -10.88 -9.65 11.34
C LEU A 39 -11.57 -9.60 9.97
N ARG A 40 -11.99 -8.40 9.58
CA ARG A 40 -12.45 -8.11 8.22
C ARG A 40 -11.33 -8.49 7.24
N THR A 41 -11.68 -9.32 6.28
CA THR A 41 -10.76 -9.81 5.25
C THR A 41 -11.29 -9.40 3.88
N GLU A 42 -10.41 -8.94 3.01
CA GLU A 42 -10.76 -8.48 1.67
C GLU A 42 -9.69 -8.92 0.67
N LYS A 43 -10.09 -9.01 -0.60
CA LYS A 43 -9.15 -9.26 -1.68
C LYS A 43 -8.13 -8.12 -1.73
N TYR A 44 -6.84 -8.48 -1.67
CA TYR A 44 -5.78 -7.49 -1.75
C TYR A 44 -5.79 -6.80 -3.12
N GLN A 45 -6.02 -5.49 -3.11
CA GLN A 45 -5.90 -4.63 -4.28
C GLN A 45 -4.70 -3.70 -4.08
N PRO A 46 -3.57 -3.94 -4.78
CA PRO A 46 -2.43 -3.05 -4.68
C PRO A 46 -2.79 -1.68 -5.24
N ARG A 47 -2.38 -0.61 -4.55
CA ARG A 47 -2.52 0.74 -5.10
C ARG A 47 -1.63 0.88 -6.34
N PRO A 48 -2.08 1.59 -7.39
CA PRO A 48 -1.22 1.91 -8.51
C PRO A 48 0.07 2.59 -8.03
N PRO A 49 1.23 2.25 -8.60
CA PRO A 49 2.49 2.86 -8.21
C PRO A 49 2.44 4.36 -8.51
N GLN A 50 2.86 5.17 -7.54
CA GLN A 50 3.10 6.59 -7.76
C GLN A 50 4.55 6.78 -8.22
N CYS A 51 4.73 7.54 -9.30
CA CYS A 51 6.04 7.91 -9.80
C CYS A 51 6.61 9.06 -8.97
N TYR A 52 7.74 8.85 -8.29
CA TYR A 52 8.39 9.93 -7.51
C TYR A 52 9.19 10.95 -8.34
N ASN A 53 9.17 10.83 -9.68
CA ASN A 53 9.78 11.83 -10.57
C ASN A 53 8.74 12.86 -11.07
N CYS A 54 7.59 12.39 -11.55
CA CYS A 54 6.53 13.25 -12.10
C CYS A 54 5.24 13.28 -11.26
N PHE A 55 5.20 12.55 -10.14
CA PHE A 55 4.09 12.43 -9.20
C PHE A 55 2.77 11.88 -9.78
N ARG A 56 2.77 11.38 -11.01
CA ARG A 56 1.64 10.68 -11.65
C ARG A 56 1.59 9.20 -11.26
N PHE A 57 0.38 8.63 -11.28
CA PHE A 57 0.16 7.21 -11.02
C PHE A 57 0.38 6.33 -12.26
N GLY A 58 0.59 5.03 -12.03
CA GLY A 58 0.63 4.00 -13.07
C GLY A 58 2.03 3.56 -13.50
N HIS A 59 3.09 4.20 -12.99
CA HIS A 59 4.47 3.78 -13.26
C HIS A 59 5.41 4.14 -12.10
N LEU A 60 6.60 3.53 -12.10
CA LEU A 60 7.68 3.84 -11.16
C LEU A 60 8.63 4.87 -11.76
N ALA A 61 9.34 5.62 -10.91
CA ALA A 61 10.32 6.63 -11.34
C ALA A 61 11.38 6.07 -12.29
N ARG A 62 11.85 4.84 -12.07
CA ARG A 62 12.82 4.14 -12.94
C ARG A 62 12.33 3.90 -14.38
N TYR A 63 11.03 4.00 -14.63
CA TYR A 63 10.41 3.85 -15.95
C TYR A 63 9.79 5.17 -16.45
N CYS A 64 10.02 6.28 -15.74
CA CYS A 64 9.43 7.58 -16.10
C CYS A 64 10.14 8.19 -17.30
N LYS A 65 9.36 8.74 -18.24
CA LYS A 65 9.85 9.48 -19.41
C LYS A 65 9.56 10.99 -19.34
N SER A 66 8.93 11.44 -18.26
CA SER A 66 8.58 12.85 -18.05
C SER A 66 9.74 13.59 -17.39
N SER A 67 9.77 14.92 -17.52
CA SER A 67 10.64 15.79 -16.73
C SER A 67 10.32 15.66 -15.24
N SER A 68 11.34 15.83 -14.40
CA SER A 68 11.18 15.89 -12.96
C SER A 68 10.37 17.12 -12.57
N VAL A 69 9.45 16.95 -11.63
CA VAL A 69 8.72 18.06 -11.01
C VAL A 69 8.93 18.04 -9.51
N CYS A 70 8.77 19.19 -8.87
CA CYS A 70 8.88 19.33 -7.43
C CYS A 70 7.75 18.58 -6.71
N GLY A 71 8.11 17.78 -5.70
CA GLY A 71 7.14 17.03 -4.88
C GLY A 71 6.32 17.89 -3.93
N HIS A 72 6.68 19.16 -3.75
CA HIS A 72 5.96 20.10 -2.88
C HIS A 72 5.01 21.02 -3.68
N CYS A 73 5.46 21.62 -4.78
CA CYS A 73 4.70 22.62 -5.52
C CYS A 73 4.44 22.27 -7.00
N ALA A 74 4.86 21.10 -7.48
CA ALA A 74 4.77 20.66 -8.87
C ALA A 74 5.51 21.55 -9.90
N GLY A 75 6.39 22.45 -9.44
CA GLY A 75 7.24 23.28 -10.31
C GLY A 75 8.35 22.50 -11.01
N ALA A 76 8.92 23.08 -12.08
CA ALA A 76 10.02 22.50 -12.86
C ALA A 76 11.40 22.68 -12.18
N HIS A 77 11.53 22.21 -10.94
CA HIS A 77 12.78 22.21 -10.16
C HIS A 77 12.85 20.96 -9.27
N ALA A 78 14.06 20.65 -8.78
CA ALA A 78 14.24 19.57 -7.81
C ALA A 78 13.66 19.99 -6.44
N SER A 79 12.98 19.06 -5.75
CA SER A 79 12.30 19.34 -4.47
C SER A 79 13.20 19.95 -3.38
N SER A 80 14.53 19.78 -3.46
CA SER A 80 15.50 20.39 -2.56
C SER A 80 15.66 21.91 -2.72
N HIS A 81 15.25 22.44 -3.87
CA HIS A 81 15.30 23.87 -4.20
C HIS A 81 13.90 24.51 -4.21
N CYS A 82 12.94 23.88 -3.51
CA CYS A 82 11.59 24.39 -3.35
C CYS A 82 11.46 25.34 -2.16
#